data_AF-A0A2X0XNP8-F1
#
_entry.id   AF-A0A2X0XNP8-F1
#
_cell.length_a   1.000
_cell.length_b   1.000
_cell.length_c   1.000
_cell.angle_alpha   90.00
_cell.angle_beta   90.00
_cell.angle_gamma   90.00
#
_symmetry.space_group_name_H-M   'P 1'
#
loop_
_entity.id
_entity.type
_entity.pdbx_description
1 polymer ?
#
loop_
_entity_poly.entity_id
_entity_poly.type
_entity_poly.pdbx_seq_one_letter_code
_entity_poly.pdbx_strand_id
1 'polypeptide(L)'
;MTKFIEQRVDELENQVAKLELIIHELRGKKTIEPSTTTTVEGYVPKLLNAQEDLNGVIEFEGQQYRKVDREAHEGDVVVFDKSVKFQGTEIVTKGKLYKAKKGTLGELAFVDNEGDSANVYDGGITKFTPENVAVYELIEGGLNPQIPIVDETIEPLTQNQQRAAIIEKAKVFVKNIVGEYDSFRMTIGQYKNQCVIPIFNVNEKKRAVTVLIYGAFSKRLIFKGLAKCNPNDVFNEHIGKAIALGRALGLDVSEFEQAVQPTVAVGQIVTHNASDVYTITEITTDRALTTPGTYYELSSFDKGGTYIINDTNAIYGGVE
;
A
#
# COMPACT_ATOMS: atom_id res chain seq x y z
N MET A 1 -37.90 -22.90 -3.10
CA MET A 1 -36.46 -22.70 -3.40
C MET A 1 -36.29 -21.92 -4.70
N THR A 2 -37.03 -22.25 -5.76
CA THR A 2 -37.02 -21.58 -7.07
C THR A 2 -37.35 -20.08 -7.00
N LYS A 3 -38.39 -19.70 -6.24
CA LYS A 3 -38.84 -18.30 -6.12
C LYS A 3 -37.81 -17.33 -5.52
N PHE A 4 -36.89 -17.81 -4.68
CA PHE A 4 -35.84 -17.01 -4.05
C PHE A 4 -34.62 -16.84 -4.98
N ILE A 5 -34.40 -17.82 -5.87
CA ILE A 5 -33.37 -17.75 -6.90
C ILE A 5 -33.82 -16.78 -8.00
N GLU A 6 -35.08 -16.88 -8.44
CA GLU A 6 -35.69 -15.95 -9.41
C GLU A 6 -35.60 -14.49 -8.93
N GLN A 7 -35.97 -14.22 -7.67
CA GLN A 7 -35.85 -12.87 -7.09
C GLN A 7 -34.40 -12.34 -7.05
N ARG A 8 -33.41 -13.21 -6.77
CA ARG A 8 -32.00 -12.80 -6.78
C ARG A 8 -31.47 -12.57 -8.19
N VAL A 9 -31.98 -13.29 -9.19
CA VAL A 9 -31.65 -13.08 -10.60
C VAL A 9 -32.22 -11.75 -11.07
N ASP A 10 -33.50 -11.45 -10.77
CA ASP A 10 -34.13 -10.17 -11.12
C ASP A 10 -33.42 -8.96 -10.46
N GLU A 11 -32.94 -9.12 -9.23
CA GLU A 11 -32.17 -8.10 -8.52
C GLU A 11 -30.80 -7.86 -9.18
N LEU A 12 -30.12 -8.93 -9.60
CA LEU A 12 -28.84 -8.87 -10.30
C LEU A 12 -28.98 -8.25 -11.69
N GLU A 13 -30.01 -8.63 -12.44
CA GLU A 13 -30.31 -8.06 -13.76
C GLU A 13 -30.58 -6.54 -13.67
N ASN A 14 -31.32 -6.10 -12.64
CA ASN A 14 -31.53 -4.68 -12.39
C ASN A 14 -30.24 -3.93 -12.00
N GLN A 15 -29.32 -4.56 -11.25
CA GLN A 15 -28.04 -3.97 -10.91
C GLN A 15 -27.12 -3.86 -12.14
N VAL A 16 -27.11 -4.87 -13.00
CA VAL A 16 -26.36 -4.86 -14.26
C VAL A 16 -26.90 -3.77 -15.19
N ALA A 17 -28.23 -3.65 -15.35
CA ALA A 17 -28.83 -2.60 -16.17
C ALA A 17 -28.49 -1.18 -15.68
N LYS A 18 -28.42 -0.96 -14.36
CA LYS A 18 -27.97 0.32 -13.79
C LYS A 18 -26.49 0.59 -14.09
N LEU A 19 -25.63 -0.42 -14.01
CA LEU A 19 -24.22 -0.30 -14.34
C LEU A 19 -24.00 -0.02 -15.83
N GLU A 20 -24.77 -0.65 -16.72
CA GLU A 20 -24.73 -0.38 -18.15
C GLU A 20 -25.15 1.06 -18.47
N LEU A 21 -26.15 1.60 -17.78
CA LEU A 21 -26.57 3.00 -17.93
C LEU A 21 -25.48 3.97 -17.48
N ILE A 22 -24.82 3.70 -16.35
CA ILE A 22 -23.69 4.49 -15.85
C ILE A 22 -22.52 4.44 -16.84
N ILE A 23 -22.20 3.26 -17.38
CA ILE A 23 -21.16 3.10 -18.39
C ILE A 23 -21.53 3.88 -19.66
N HIS A 24 -22.80 3.88 -20.08
CA HIS A 24 -23.25 4.64 -21.23
C HIS A 24 -23.15 6.16 -20.99
N GLU A 25 -23.53 6.67 -19.81
CA GLU A 25 -23.35 8.07 -19.43
C GLU A 25 -21.87 8.48 -19.35
N LEU A 26 -21.00 7.60 -18.85
CA LEU A 26 -19.56 7.84 -18.81
C LEU A 26 -18.94 7.85 -20.21
N ARG A 27 -19.43 6.98 -21.12
CA ARG A 27 -19.02 6.97 -22.53
C ARG A 27 -19.56 8.18 -23.30
N GLY A 28 -20.78 8.64 -23.00
CA GLY A 28 -21.38 9.85 -23.57
C GLY A 28 -20.69 11.15 -23.15
N LYS A 29 -19.91 11.15 -22.06
CA LYS A 29 -19.05 12.28 -21.65
C LYS A 29 -17.68 12.30 -22.35
N LYS A 30 -17.38 11.33 -23.22
CA LYS A 30 -16.12 11.27 -23.97
C LYS A 30 -16.43 11.16 -25.48
N THR A 31 -16.88 12.27 -26.06
CA THR A 31 -16.85 12.45 -27.52
C THR A 31 -16.45 13.90 -27.80
N ILE A 32 -15.18 14.09 -28.14
CA ILE A 32 -14.71 15.33 -28.77
C ILE A 32 -14.72 15.02 -30.28
N GLU A 33 -15.71 15.54 -30.99
CA GLU A 33 -15.60 15.72 -32.43
C GLU A 33 -14.94 17.09 -32.73
N PRO A 34 -14.16 17.22 -33.82
CA PRO A 34 -13.40 18.43 -34.10
C PRO A 34 -14.22 19.47 -34.91
N SER A 35 -13.87 20.75 -34.70
CA SER A 35 -14.26 21.93 -35.50
C SER A 35 -15.66 22.49 -35.17
N THR A 36 -15.95 23.80 -35.10
CA THR A 36 -15.36 25.03 -35.64
C THR A 36 -15.69 26.21 -34.70
N THR A 37 -14.90 27.28 -34.85
CA THR A 37 -15.04 28.67 -34.38
C THR A 37 -16.44 29.13 -33.93
N THR A 38 -16.56 29.71 -32.73
CA THR A 38 -17.31 30.96 -32.43
C THR A 38 -16.97 31.44 -31.01
N THR A 39 -16.44 32.66 -30.91
CA THR A 39 -16.30 33.47 -29.69
C THR A 39 -17.66 33.80 -29.06
N VAL A 40 -17.86 33.50 -27.77
CA VAL A 40 -18.62 34.37 -26.84
C VAL A 40 -18.08 34.18 -25.42
N GLU A 41 -17.94 35.31 -24.72
CA GLU A 41 -17.47 35.52 -23.36
C GLU A 41 -18.18 34.67 -22.29
N GLY A 42 -17.45 34.45 -21.18
CA GLY A 42 -18.07 34.30 -19.87
C GLY A 42 -17.95 32.92 -19.23
N TYR A 43 -16.73 32.44 -18.97
CA TYR A 43 -16.49 31.49 -17.88
C TYR A 43 -15.07 31.70 -17.35
N VAL A 44 -14.96 32.34 -16.20
CA VAL A 44 -13.73 32.36 -15.40
C VAL A 44 -13.64 30.98 -14.74
N PRO A 45 -12.62 30.13 -15.03
CA PRO A 45 -12.45 28.91 -14.29
C PRO A 45 -12.09 29.26 -12.86
N LYS A 46 -13.02 28.93 -11.98
CA LYS A 46 -12.91 28.91 -10.53
C LYS A 46 -11.62 28.16 -10.18
N LEU A 47 -10.70 28.85 -9.50
CA LEU A 47 -9.45 28.32 -8.95
C LEU A 47 -9.69 26.95 -8.32
N LEU A 48 -9.09 25.92 -8.91
CA LEU A 48 -9.01 24.59 -8.33
C LEU A 48 -8.13 24.71 -7.08
N ASN A 49 -8.76 24.65 -5.91
CA ASN A 49 -8.05 24.34 -4.68
C ASN A 49 -7.39 22.97 -4.89
N ALA A 50 -6.08 22.87 -4.64
CA ALA A 50 -5.34 21.62 -4.64
C ALA A 50 -6.04 20.65 -3.67
N GLN A 51 -6.75 19.69 -4.23
CA GLN A 51 -7.26 18.55 -3.49
C GLN A 51 -6.07 17.59 -3.40
N GLU A 52 -5.43 17.48 -2.24
CA GLU A 52 -4.53 16.35 -1.98
C GLU A 52 -5.37 15.09 -2.23
N ASP A 53 -5.04 14.32 -3.27
CA ASP A 53 -5.57 12.98 -3.41
C ASP A 53 -5.08 12.12 -2.22
N LEU A 54 -5.78 11.03 -1.93
CA LEU A 54 -5.47 10.07 -0.84
C LEU A 54 -4.01 9.55 -0.82
N ASN A 55 -3.23 9.84 -1.86
CA ASN A 55 -1.83 9.45 -2.04
C ASN A 55 -0.82 10.61 -1.91
N GLY A 56 -1.24 11.84 -1.55
CA GLY A 56 -0.34 12.98 -1.38
C GLY A 56 0.26 13.51 -2.69
N VAL A 57 -0.49 13.42 -3.80
CA VAL A 57 -0.11 13.92 -5.13
C VAL A 57 -0.89 15.19 -5.47
N ILE A 58 -0.24 16.14 -6.13
CA ILE A 58 -0.82 17.40 -6.60
C ILE A 58 -0.48 17.66 -8.07
N GLU A 59 -1.27 18.50 -8.75
CA GLU A 59 -0.99 19.01 -10.08
C GLU A 59 -0.64 20.51 -10.03
N PHE A 60 0.46 20.90 -10.68
CA PHE A 60 0.93 22.28 -10.76
C PHE A 60 1.65 22.53 -12.09
N GLU A 61 1.26 23.58 -12.82
CA GLU A 61 1.83 23.93 -14.14
C GLU A 61 1.83 22.77 -15.16
N GLY A 62 0.76 21.96 -15.17
CA GLY A 62 0.63 20.81 -16.07
C GLY A 62 1.55 19.64 -15.74
N GLN A 63 2.20 19.67 -14.58
CA GLN A 63 3.05 18.61 -14.06
C GLN A 63 2.49 18.10 -12.73
N GLN A 64 2.86 16.88 -12.36
CA GLN A 64 2.42 16.28 -11.10
C GLN A 64 3.58 16.15 -10.12
N TYR A 65 3.25 16.29 -8.84
CA TYR A 65 4.23 16.26 -7.77
C TYR A 65 3.73 15.39 -6.62
N ARG A 66 4.64 14.67 -5.96
CA ARG A 66 4.33 13.86 -4.77
C ARG A 66 4.94 14.48 -3.52
N LYS A 67 4.21 14.42 -2.40
CA LYS A 67 4.66 14.93 -1.11
C LYS A 67 5.86 14.15 -0.58
N VAL A 68 6.86 14.85 -0.08
CA VAL A 68 8.08 14.27 0.50
C VAL A 68 8.42 14.88 1.85
N ASP A 69 9.08 14.11 2.71
CA ASP A 69 9.54 14.53 4.04
C ASP A 69 11.05 14.83 4.02
N ARG A 70 11.42 15.94 3.35
CA ARG A 70 12.78 16.46 3.24
C ARG A 70 12.77 17.96 2.93
N GLU A 71 13.92 18.61 3.03
CA GLU A 71 14.09 19.99 2.54
C GLU A 71 13.85 20.07 1.02
N ALA A 72 13.34 21.22 0.58
CA ALA A 72 13.09 21.51 -0.82
C ALA A 72 14.40 21.65 -1.60
N HIS A 73 14.38 21.24 -2.86
CA HIS A 73 15.42 21.45 -3.85
C HIS A 73 14.89 22.28 -5.02
N GLU A 74 15.79 22.75 -5.88
CA GLU A 74 15.40 23.39 -7.14
C GLU A 74 14.53 22.45 -7.97
N GLY A 75 13.38 22.94 -8.45
CA GLY A 75 12.41 22.16 -9.21
C GLY A 75 11.26 21.58 -8.39
N ASP A 76 11.35 21.56 -7.06
CA ASP A 76 10.24 21.15 -6.20
C ASP A 76 9.10 22.20 -6.21
N VAL A 77 7.93 21.80 -5.72
CA VAL A 77 6.82 22.70 -5.42
C VAL A 77 6.63 22.78 -3.91
N VAL A 78 6.50 23.98 -3.39
CA VAL A 78 6.33 24.24 -1.96
C VAL A 78 4.96 24.84 -1.66
N VAL A 79 4.41 24.46 -0.51
CA VAL A 79 3.16 24.99 0.04
C VAL A 79 3.40 25.48 1.45
N PHE A 80 3.01 26.72 1.70
CA PHE A 80 3.18 27.37 3.00
C PHE A 80 1.92 27.25 3.86
N ASP A 81 2.11 27.02 5.16
CA ASP A 81 1.03 26.83 6.15
C ASP A 81 0.37 28.14 6.63
N LYS A 82 0.94 29.29 6.26
CA LYS A 82 0.50 30.65 6.61
C LYS A 82 0.69 31.63 5.45
N SER A 83 -0.13 32.69 5.42
CA SER A 83 0.08 33.84 4.55
C SER A 83 1.10 34.81 5.15
N VAL A 84 1.88 35.49 4.32
CA VAL A 84 2.85 36.52 4.72
C VAL A 84 2.52 37.83 4.01
N LYS A 85 2.53 38.93 4.77
CA LYS A 85 2.35 40.28 4.23
C LYS A 85 3.58 41.14 4.44
N PHE A 86 3.97 41.91 3.44
CA PHE A 86 5.03 42.90 3.51
C PHE A 86 4.47 44.27 3.08
N GLN A 87 4.66 45.29 3.92
CA GLN A 87 4.13 46.66 3.70
C GLN A 87 2.63 46.73 3.35
N GLY A 88 1.83 45.80 3.87
CA GLY A 88 0.38 45.74 3.65
C GLY A 88 -0.06 44.84 2.50
N THR A 89 0.86 44.39 1.64
CA THR A 89 0.57 43.50 0.51
C THR A 89 0.88 42.05 0.85
N GLU A 90 0.06 41.11 0.39
CA GLU A 90 0.22 39.68 0.63
C GLU A 90 1.15 39.04 -0.40
N ILE A 91 2.42 38.90 -0.01
CA ILE A 91 3.47 38.30 -0.84
C ILE A 91 3.36 36.77 -0.89
N VAL A 92 2.87 36.12 0.17
CA VAL A 92 2.66 34.66 0.20
C VAL A 92 1.26 34.35 0.69
N THR A 93 0.57 33.45 -0.01
CA THR A 93 -0.77 32.98 0.35
C THR A 93 -0.72 31.55 0.88
N LYS A 94 -1.30 31.34 2.06
CA LYS A 94 -1.46 30.00 2.65
C LYS A 94 -2.09 29.03 1.65
N GLY A 95 -1.51 27.86 1.50
CA GLY A 95 -2.03 26.80 0.64
C GLY A 95 -1.83 27.03 -0.87
N LYS A 96 -1.28 28.18 -1.28
CA LYS A 96 -0.89 28.40 -2.67
C LYS A 96 0.41 27.65 -2.97
N LEU A 97 0.49 27.17 -4.21
CA LEU A 97 1.62 26.42 -4.74
C LEU A 97 2.67 27.36 -5.33
N TYR A 98 3.93 27.11 -5.03
CA TYR A 98 5.06 27.90 -5.51
C TYR A 98 6.19 26.98 -6.01
N LYS A 99 6.75 27.29 -7.18
CA LYS A 99 7.91 26.55 -7.72
C LYS A 99 9.19 27.01 -7.03
N ALA A 100 9.91 26.06 -6.42
CA ALA A 100 11.24 26.29 -5.88
C ALA A 100 12.24 26.39 -7.04
N LYS A 101 13.08 27.44 -6.99
CA LYS A 101 14.10 27.76 -7.97
C LYS A 101 15.37 28.22 -7.26
N LYS A 102 16.48 28.25 -7.99
CA LYS A 102 17.70 28.87 -7.48
C LYS A 102 17.58 30.41 -7.53
N GLY A 103 17.82 31.04 -6.39
CA GLY A 103 17.94 32.48 -6.23
C GLY A 103 19.25 33.04 -6.78
N THR A 104 19.37 34.36 -6.80
CA THR A 104 20.48 35.07 -7.45
C THR A 104 21.83 34.83 -6.76
N LEU A 105 21.84 34.55 -5.45
CA LEU A 105 23.05 34.24 -4.68
C LEU A 105 23.23 32.73 -4.45
N GLY A 106 22.44 31.88 -5.11
CA GLY A 106 22.50 30.43 -5.05
C GLY A 106 21.66 29.78 -3.95
N GLU A 107 20.93 30.57 -3.17
CA GLU A 107 19.94 30.16 -2.19
C GLU A 107 18.67 29.59 -2.83
N LEU A 108 17.88 28.84 -2.07
CA LEU A 108 16.61 28.34 -2.57
C LEU A 108 15.52 29.40 -2.44
N ALA A 109 14.90 29.76 -3.57
CA ALA A 109 13.92 30.83 -3.68
C ALA A 109 12.66 30.39 -4.44
N PHE A 110 11.64 31.23 -4.46
CA PHE A 110 10.43 31.09 -5.28
C PHE A 110 9.97 32.47 -5.75
N VAL A 111 9.03 32.52 -6.69
CA VAL A 111 8.38 33.77 -7.14
C VAL A 111 7.13 34.00 -6.31
N ASP A 112 7.08 35.12 -5.60
CA ASP A 112 5.98 35.46 -4.71
C ASP A 112 4.76 36.00 -5.49
N ASN A 113 3.72 36.44 -4.78
CA ASN A 113 2.50 36.95 -5.39
C ASN A 113 2.67 38.27 -6.17
N GLU A 114 3.74 39.04 -5.89
CA GLU A 114 4.06 40.29 -6.58
C GLU A 114 4.99 40.06 -7.78
N GLY A 115 5.54 38.85 -7.92
CA GLY A 115 6.51 38.49 -8.95
C GLY A 115 7.95 38.64 -8.49
N ASP A 116 8.17 38.97 -7.22
CA ASP A 116 9.49 39.13 -6.63
C ASP A 116 10.08 37.80 -6.17
N SER A 117 11.40 37.72 -6.10
CA SER A 117 12.10 36.53 -5.63
C SER A 117 12.17 36.53 -4.10
N ALA A 118 11.60 35.52 -3.46
CA ALA A 118 11.64 35.33 -2.01
C ALA A 118 12.28 33.99 -1.65
N ASN A 119 13.00 33.92 -0.54
CA ASN A 119 13.64 32.70 -0.09
C ASN A 119 12.61 31.69 0.44
N VAL A 120 12.76 30.42 0.07
CA VAL A 120 11.91 29.33 0.57
C VAL A 120 12.10 29.15 2.08
N TYR A 121 13.35 29.20 2.54
CA TYR A 121 13.71 29.20 3.95
C TYR A 121 14.41 30.51 4.29
N ASP A 122 13.85 31.27 5.22
CA ASP A 122 14.44 32.54 5.67
C ASP A 122 14.08 32.78 7.15
N GLY A 123 15.08 33.19 7.93
CA GLY A 123 14.91 33.61 9.32
C GLY A 123 14.40 35.06 9.49
N GLY A 124 14.29 35.81 8.39
CA GLY A 124 13.86 37.19 8.32
C GLY A 124 12.34 37.37 8.26
N ILE A 125 11.84 37.80 7.08
CA ILE A 125 10.48 38.33 6.91
C ILE A 125 9.44 37.20 6.87
N THR A 126 9.78 36.08 6.22
CA THR A 126 8.84 34.98 5.99
C THR A 126 8.85 33.94 7.12
N LYS A 127 10.00 33.74 7.79
CA LYS A 127 10.17 32.78 8.90
C LYS A 127 9.69 31.38 8.54
N PHE A 128 9.98 30.95 7.33
CA PHE A 128 9.70 29.60 6.87
C PHE A 128 10.87 28.69 7.22
N THR A 129 10.54 27.50 7.68
CA THR A 129 11.47 26.46 8.11
C THR A 129 11.02 25.13 7.51
N PRO A 130 11.89 24.12 7.42
CA PRO A 130 11.51 22.81 6.87
C PRO A 130 10.26 22.19 7.52
N GLU A 131 9.96 22.52 8.78
CA GLU A 131 8.83 21.99 9.54
C GLU A 131 7.48 22.64 9.17
N ASN A 132 7.47 23.81 8.52
CA ASN A 132 6.24 24.55 8.19
C ASN A 132 6.03 24.76 6.67
N VAL A 133 6.87 24.12 5.86
CA VAL A 133 6.78 24.12 4.40
C VAL A 133 6.54 22.68 3.94
N ALA A 134 5.39 22.43 3.30
CA ALA A 134 5.16 21.16 2.64
C ALA A 134 5.87 21.15 1.28
N VAL A 135 6.65 20.09 1.02
CA VAL A 135 7.47 19.94 -0.19
C VAL A 135 6.90 18.84 -1.06
N TYR A 136 6.79 19.12 -2.35
CA TYR A 136 6.34 18.19 -3.36
C TYR A 136 7.37 18.09 -4.47
N GLU A 137 7.87 16.89 -4.73
CA GLU A 137 8.87 16.66 -5.77
C GLU A 137 8.22 16.28 -7.10
N LEU A 138 8.81 16.76 -8.20
CA LEU A 138 8.31 16.50 -9.55
C LEU A 138 8.32 15.00 -9.84
N ILE A 139 7.18 14.50 -10.31
CA ILE A 139 7.09 13.17 -10.91
C ILE A 139 7.50 13.33 -12.37
N GLU A 140 8.78 13.04 -12.69
CA GLU A 140 9.25 13.05 -14.07
C GLU A 140 8.38 12.11 -14.92
N GLY A 141 7.82 12.65 -16.01
CA GLY A 141 6.98 11.91 -16.94
C GLY A 141 5.49 12.28 -16.95
N GLY A 142 4.96 12.92 -15.89
CA GLY A 142 3.56 13.35 -15.78
C GLY A 142 2.52 12.22 -15.95
N LEU A 143 1.64 11.94 -14.96
CA LEU A 143 0.53 11.02 -15.24
C LEU A 143 -0.45 11.71 -16.20
N ASN A 144 -0.30 11.40 -17.49
CA ASN A 144 -1.22 11.78 -18.54
C ASN A 144 -2.60 11.15 -18.23
N PRO A 145 -3.67 11.93 -17.97
CA PRO A 145 -4.95 11.38 -17.49
C PRO A 145 -5.79 10.67 -18.57
N GLN A 146 -5.20 10.28 -19.70
CA GLN A 146 -5.93 9.60 -20.79
C GLN A 146 -5.43 8.21 -21.18
N ILE A 147 -4.37 7.70 -20.56
CA ILE A 147 -3.96 6.29 -20.69
C ILE A 147 -3.41 5.90 -19.31
N PRO A 148 -3.87 4.83 -18.64
CA PRO A 148 -3.11 4.28 -17.53
C PRO A 148 -1.78 3.81 -18.11
N ILE A 149 -0.74 4.64 -17.98
CA ILE A 149 0.64 4.21 -18.22
C ILE A 149 0.93 3.25 -17.07
N VAL A 150 0.67 1.97 -17.33
CA VAL A 150 1.41 0.89 -16.72
C VAL A 150 2.88 1.26 -16.96
N ASP A 151 3.62 1.49 -15.89
CA ASP A 151 5.07 1.63 -15.97
C ASP A 151 5.60 0.35 -16.63
N GLU A 152 5.85 0.39 -17.94
CA GLU A 152 6.40 -0.75 -18.69
C GLU A 152 7.90 -0.96 -18.40
N THR A 153 8.44 -0.30 -17.36
CA THR A 153 9.79 -0.56 -16.82
C THR A 153 9.85 -0.83 -15.32
N ILE A 154 8.72 -0.82 -14.59
CA ILE A 154 8.62 -1.63 -13.37
C ILE A 154 8.22 -3.02 -13.84
N GLU A 155 9.20 -3.91 -13.96
CA GLU A 155 8.87 -5.32 -14.08
C GLU A 155 7.86 -5.66 -12.97
N PRO A 156 6.69 -6.24 -13.31
CA PRO A 156 5.69 -6.56 -12.31
C PRO A 156 6.37 -7.40 -11.24
N LEU A 157 6.26 -6.99 -9.98
CA LEU A 157 6.91 -7.67 -8.86
C LEU A 157 6.75 -9.18 -9.04
N THR A 158 7.86 -9.90 -8.99
CA THR A 158 7.81 -11.36 -9.14
C THR A 158 6.93 -11.94 -8.04
N GLN A 159 6.38 -13.15 -8.24
CA GLN A 159 5.55 -13.81 -7.22
C GLN A 159 6.24 -13.85 -5.84
N ASN A 160 7.56 -14.08 -5.83
CA ASN A 160 8.37 -14.07 -4.62
C ASN A 160 8.49 -12.68 -3.99
N GLN A 161 8.67 -11.63 -4.79
CA GLN A 161 8.68 -10.25 -4.28
C GLN A 161 7.31 -9.85 -3.70
N GLN A 162 6.21 -10.20 -4.37
CA GLN A 162 4.86 -9.97 -3.86
C GLN A 162 4.61 -10.74 -2.56
N ARG A 163 5.02 -12.01 -2.50
CA ARG A 163 4.93 -12.84 -1.29
C ARG A 163 5.74 -12.24 -0.14
N ALA A 164 6.98 -11.84 -0.39
CA ALA A 164 7.85 -11.21 0.60
C ALA A 164 7.23 -9.93 1.16
N ALA A 165 6.67 -9.07 0.30
CA ALA A 165 6.00 -7.85 0.72
C ALA A 165 4.81 -8.12 1.65
N ILE A 166 3.99 -9.13 1.35
CA ILE A 166 2.86 -9.52 2.21
C ILE A 166 3.34 -10.08 3.56
N ILE A 167 4.40 -10.89 3.56
CA ILE A 167 5.00 -11.42 4.80
C ILE A 167 5.53 -10.27 5.67
N GLU A 168 6.23 -9.30 5.10
CA GLU A 168 6.73 -8.14 5.84
C GLU A 168 5.59 -7.28 6.38
N LYS A 169 4.55 -7.02 5.57
CA LYS A 169 3.34 -6.34 6.05
C LYS A 169 2.69 -7.09 7.21
N ALA A 170 2.62 -8.42 7.17
CA ALA A 170 2.07 -9.23 8.26
C ALA A 170 2.91 -9.11 9.54
N LYS A 171 4.25 -9.10 9.43
CA LYS A 171 5.17 -8.87 10.57
C LYS A 171 4.95 -7.48 11.17
N VAL A 172 4.91 -6.44 10.33
CA VAL A 172 4.68 -5.05 10.76
C VAL A 172 3.31 -4.89 11.41
N PHE A 173 2.26 -5.50 10.84
CA PHE A 173 0.91 -5.50 11.41
C PHE A 173 0.89 -6.04 12.84
N VAL A 174 1.47 -7.22 13.07
CA VAL A 174 1.55 -7.81 14.41
C VAL A 174 2.39 -6.93 15.34
N LYS A 175 3.55 -6.43 14.87
CA LYS A 175 4.42 -5.56 15.68
C LYS A 175 3.74 -4.27 16.10
N ASN A 176 2.99 -3.63 15.19
CA ASN A 176 2.27 -2.38 15.48
C ASN A 176 1.17 -2.56 16.53
N ILE A 177 0.55 -3.74 16.58
CA ILE A 177 -0.50 -4.03 17.57
C ILE A 177 0.11 -4.43 18.91
N VAL A 178 1.04 -5.40 18.91
CA VAL A 178 1.57 -5.99 20.13
C VAL A 178 2.64 -5.10 20.79
N GLY A 179 3.33 -4.27 19.99
CA GLY A 179 4.41 -3.43 20.46
C GLY A 179 5.64 -4.22 20.92
N GLU A 180 6.59 -3.52 21.53
CA GLU A 180 7.87 -4.10 21.99
C GLU A 180 7.76 -4.86 23.32
N TYR A 181 6.67 -4.69 24.06
CA TYR A 181 6.51 -5.23 25.42
C TYR A 181 5.66 -6.50 25.47
N ASP A 182 5.47 -7.18 24.32
CA ASP A 182 4.62 -8.37 24.17
C ASP A 182 3.23 -8.22 24.80
N SER A 183 2.74 -6.98 24.89
CA SER A 183 1.51 -6.60 25.55
C SER A 183 1.02 -5.27 25.02
N PHE A 184 -0.31 -5.13 24.94
CA PHE A 184 -0.92 -3.94 24.37
C PHE A 184 -2.21 -3.58 25.10
N ARG A 185 -2.67 -2.35 24.87
CA ARG A 185 -3.94 -1.86 25.41
C ARG A 185 -5.04 -2.01 24.38
N MET A 186 -6.15 -2.59 24.79
CA MET A 186 -7.33 -2.75 23.93
C MET A 186 -8.56 -2.07 24.50
N THR A 187 -9.43 -1.62 23.59
CA THR A 187 -10.78 -1.15 23.91
C THR A 187 -11.77 -1.82 22.96
N ILE A 188 -12.38 -2.93 23.39
CA ILE A 188 -13.32 -3.72 22.60
C ILE A 188 -14.48 -4.14 23.50
N GLY A 189 -15.70 -3.72 23.15
CA GLY A 189 -16.92 -4.03 23.91
C GLY A 189 -16.83 -3.59 25.38
N GLN A 190 -16.97 -4.54 26.30
CA GLN A 190 -16.90 -4.28 27.75
C GLN A 190 -15.47 -4.06 28.28
N TYR A 191 -14.44 -4.43 27.52
CA TYR A 191 -13.04 -4.28 27.93
C TYR A 191 -12.56 -2.91 27.48
N LYS A 192 -12.43 -1.96 28.42
CA LYS A 192 -11.97 -0.59 28.15
C LYS A 192 -10.57 -0.39 28.69
N ASN A 193 -9.64 0.04 27.84
CA ASN A 193 -8.26 0.33 28.21
C ASN A 193 -7.56 -0.83 28.94
N GLN A 194 -7.92 -2.07 28.59
CA GLN A 194 -7.44 -3.27 29.25
C GLN A 194 -6.04 -3.61 28.73
N CYS A 195 -5.08 -3.79 29.64
CA CYS A 195 -3.78 -4.34 29.30
C CYS A 195 -3.90 -5.86 29.08
N VAL A 196 -3.42 -6.34 27.95
CA VAL A 196 -3.51 -7.74 27.52
C VAL A 196 -2.20 -8.29 26.99
N ILE A 197 -2.09 -9.62 26.98
CA ILE A 197 -0.93 -10.37 26.50
C ILE A 197 -1.43 -11.39 25.46
N PRO A 198 -1.03 -11.29 24.19
CA PRO A 198 -1.31 -12.30 23.18
C PRO A 198 -0.32 -13.47 23.27
N ILE A 199 -0.82 -14.70 23.25
CA ILE A 199 -0.02 -15.92 23.15
C ILE A 199 -0.34 -16.60 21.83
N PHE A 200 0.66 -16.68 20.95
CA PHE A 200 0.54 -17.36 19.66
C PHE A 200 0.93 -18.83 19.79
N ASN A 201 0.02 -19.70 19.36
CA ASN A 201 0.24 -21.14 19.24
C ASN A 201 0.25 -21.49 17.75
N VAL A 202 1.43 -21.85 17.25
CA VAL A 202 1.65 -22.22 15.85
C VAL A 202 1.64 -23.74 15.75
N ASN A 203 0.78 -24.27 14.88
CA ASN A 203 0.71 -25.69 14.58
C ASN A 203 0.91 -25.90 13.08
N GLU A 204 2.18 -26.05 12.69
CA GLU A 204 2.59 -26.25 11.29
C GLU A 204 1.95 -27.51 10.68
N LYS A 205 1.88 -28.61 11.43
CA LYS A 205 1.27 -29.88 10.96
C LYS A 205 -0.21 -29.73 10.61
N LYS A 206 -0.94 -28.94 11.38
CA LYS A 206 -2.36 -28.62 11.12
C LYS A 206 -2.54 -27.37 10.27
N ARG A 207 -1.44 -26.72 9.86
CA ARG A 207 -1.38 -25.48 9.09
C ARG A 207 -2.27 -24.40 9.69
N ALA A 208 -2.19 -24.27 11.02
CA ALA A 208 -3.08 -23.42 11.78
C ALA A 208 -2.30 -22.61 12.81
N VAL A 209 -2.68 -21.35 12.97
CA VAL A 209 -2.18 -20.44 14.00
C VAL A 209 -3.35 -20.00 14.86
N THR A 210 -3.22 -20.19 16.17
CA THR A 210 -4.21 -19.73 17.15
C THR A 210 -3.59 -18.66 18.03
N VAL A 211 -4.29 -17.55 18.22
CA VAL A 211 -3.92 -16.55 19.23
C VAL A 211 -4.88 -16.63 20.41
N LEU A 212 -4.33 -16.60 21.61
CA LEU A 212 -5.07 -16.52 22.86
C LEU A 212 -4.67 -15.22 23.56
N ILE A 213 -5.62 -14.31 23.76
CA ILE A 213 -5.35 -13.01 24.35
C ILE A 213 -5.84 -13.01 25.80
N TYR A 214 -4.91 -12.88 26.73
CA TYR A 214 -5.16 -12.91 28.16
C TYR A 214 -5.12 -11.51 28.76
N GLY A 215 -5.94 -11.24 29.78
CA GLY A 215 -5.76 -10.05 30.60
C GLY A 215 -4.44 -10.11 31.36
N ALA A 216 -3.61 -9.07 31.24
CA ALA A 216 -2.26 -9.08 31.81
C ALA A 216 -2.25 -9.33 33.34
N PHE A 217 -3.24 -8.77 34.04
CA PHE A 217 -3.42 -8.93 35.49
C PHE A 217 -4.33 -10.10 35.86
N SER A 218 -5.49 -10.21 35.20
CA SER A 218 -6.50 -11.21 35.55
C SER A 218 -6.13 -12.63 35.13
N LYS A 219 -5.19 -12.77 34.18
CA LYS A 219 -4.81 -14.02 33.51
C LYS A 219 -6.00 -14.78 32.90
N ARG A 220 -7.16 -14.12 32.75
CA ARG A 220 -8.34 -14.68 32.11
C ARG A 220 -8.19 -14.57 30.61
N LEU A 221 -8.60 -15.63 29.90
CA LEU A 221 -8.75 -15.59 28.45
C LEU A 221 -9.86 -14.60 28.10
N ILE A 222 -9.53 -13.61 27.28
CA ILE A 222 -10.46 -12.55 26.87
C ILE A 222 -10.90 -12.81 25.42
N PHE A 223 -9.95 -12.93 24.51
CA PHE A 223 -10.21 -13.15 23.09
C PHE A 223 -9.42 -14.34 22.57
N LYS A 224 -9.95 -14.93 21.49
CA LYS A 224 -9.32 -16.01 20.75
C LYS A 224 -9.52 -15.78 19.27
N GLY A 225 -8.45 -15.96 18.50
CA GLY A 225 -8.49 -15.94 17.04
C GLY A 225 -7.86 -17.20 16.46
N LEU A 226 -8.37 -17.61 15.30
CA LEU A 226 -7.89 -18.78 14.57
C LEU A 226 -7.67 -18.41 13.12
N ALA A 227 -6.47 -18.70 12.62
CA ALA A 227 -6.15 -18.75 11.21
C ALA A 227 -5.85 -20.20 10.82
N LYS A 228 -6.48 -20.69 9.76
CA LYS A 228 -6.20 -22.00 9.19
C LYS A 228 -5.95 -21.81 7.71
N CYS A 229 -4.77 -22.21 7.26
CA CYS A 229 -4.35 -22.11 5.88
C CYS A 229 -5.10 -23.16 5.03
N ASN A 230 -5.47 -22.78 3.81
CA ASN A 230 -6.15 -23.66 2.87
C ASN A 230 -5.20 -24.81 2.47
N PRO A 231 -5.65 -26.08 2.39
CA PRO A 231 -4.81 -27.18 1.94
C PRO A 231 -4.07 -26.94 0.61
N ASN A 232 -4.66 -26.15 -0.29
CA ASN A 232 -4.09 -25.83 -1.60
C ASN A 232 -3.22 -24.56 -1.62
N ASP A 233 -3.02 -23.91 -0.47
CA ASP A 233 -2.18 -22.71 -0.34
C ASP A 233 -0.81 -23.10 0.26
N VAL A 234 0.07 -22.13 0.53
CA VAL A 234 1.36 -22.31 1.22
C VAL A 234 1.27 -21.72 2.63
N PHE A 235 1.61 -22.53 3.64
CA PHE A 235 1.56 -22.08 5.03
C PHE A 235 2.70 -21.09 5.33
N ASN A 236 2.35 -19.95 5.94
CA ASN A 236 3.32 -19.02 6.51
C ASN A 236 2.91 -18.64 7.94
N GLU A 237 3.83 -18.75 8.89
CA GLU A 237 3.56 -18.43 10.28
C GLU A 237 3.19 -16.96 10.49
N HIS A 238 3.89 -16.02 9.84
CA HIS A 238 3.69 -14.59 10.06
C HIS A 238 2.33 -14.11 9.53
N ILE A 239 1.96 -14.56 8.32
CA ILE A 239 0.62 -14.32 7.76
C ILE A 239 -0.44 -14.94 8.68
N GLY A 240 -0.23 -16.18 9.13
CA GLY A 240 -1.14 -16.85 10.06
C GLY A 240 -1.31 -16.10 11.39
N LYS A 241 -0.23 -15.55 11.94
CA LYS A 241 -0.25 -14.72 13.16
C LYS A 241 -1.06 -13.43 12.95
N ALA A 242 -0.84 -12.73 11.82
CA ALA A 242 -1.58 -11.52 11.48
C ALA A 242 -3.08 -11.78 11.35
N ILE A 243 -3.47 -12.82 10.60
CA ILE A 243 -4.89 -13.21 10.43
C ILE A 243 -5.51 -13.60 11.76
N ALA A 244 -4.82 -14.42 12.57
CA ALA A 244 -5.34 -14.87 13.86
C ALA A 244 -5.55 -13.68 14.81
N LEU A 245 -4.58 -12.76 14.89
CA LEU A 245 -4.66 -11.55 15.72
C LEU A 245 -5.76 -10.61 15.24
N GLY A 246 -5.80 -10.30 13.94
CA GLY A 246 -6.83 -9.43 13.38
C GLY A 246 -8.24 -9.97 13.62
N ARG A 247 -8.46 -11.28 13.40
CA ARG A 247 -9.75 -11.94 13.71
C ARG A 247 -10.11 -11.91 15.20
N ALA A 248 -9.13 -12.07 16.11
CA ALA A 248 -9.37 -11.98 17.54
C ALA A 248 -9.81 -10.56 17.98
N LEU A 249 -9.34 -9.54 17.26
CA LEU A 249 -9.59 -8.12 17.55
C LEU A 249 -10.74 -7.52 16.71
N GLY A 250 -11.30 -8.28 15.75
CA GLY A 250 -12.31 -7.78 14.83
C GLY A 250 -11.80 -6.78 13.80
N LEU A 251 -10.51 -6.87 13.43
CA LEU A 251 -9.87 -6.06 12.39
C LEU A 251 -10.04 -6.72 11.02
N ASP A 252 -10.01 -5.91 9.95
CA ASP A 252 -9.94 -6.44 8.59
C ASP A 252 -8.60 -7.13 8.36
N VAL A 253 -8.66 -8.30 7.73
CA VAL A 253 -7.52 -9.17 7.40
C VAL A 253 -7.54 -9.61 5.95
N SER A 254 -8.42 -9.04 5.12
CA SER A 254 -8.63 -9.41 3.71
C SER A 254 -7.33 -9.39 2.90
N GLU A 255 -6.43 -8.42 3.17
CA GLU A 255 -5.12 -8.31 2.54
C GLU A 255 -4.23 -9.54 2.75
N PHE A 256 -4.33 -10.20 3.90
CA PHE A 256 -3.52 -11.37 4.25
C PHE A 256 -4.15 -12.69 3.78
N GLU A 257 -5.46 -12.71 3.51
CA GLU A 257 -6.20 -13.90 3.05
C GLU A 257 -5.99 -14.20 1.57
N GLN A 258 -5.61 -13.20 0.78
CA GLN A 258 -5.39 -13.29 -0.67
C GLN A 258 -3.90 -13.22 -1.03
N ALA A 259 -3.05 -13.86 -0.22
CA ALA A 259 -1.62 -13.85 -0.44
C ALA A 259 -1.24 -14.65 -1.70
N VAL A 260 -0.34 -14.08 -2.51
CA VAL A 260 0.16 -14.68 -3.75
C VAL A 260 0.89 -15.99 -3.46
N GLN A 261 0.78 -16.99 -4.34
CA GLN A 261 1.56 -18.23 -4.22
C GLN A 261 3.03 -17.96 -4.54
N PRO A 262 3.98 -18.41 -3.71
CA PRO A 262 5.39 -18.24 -4.01
C PRO A 262 5.88 -19.22 -5.09
N THR A 263 6.97 -18.87 -5.76
CA THR A 263 7.79 -19.81 -6.54
C THR A 263 8.89 -20.40 -5.65
N VAL A 264 9.65 -21.34 -6.20
CA VAL A 264 10.72 -22.05 -5.49
C VAL A 264 11.76 -21.07 -4.93
N ALA A 265 12.05 -21.18 -3.64
CA ALA A 265 13.03 -20.36 -2.91
C ALA A 265 13.74 -21.17 -1.81
N VAL A 266 14.96 -20.78 -1.47
CA VAL A 266 15.73 -21.39 -0.38
C VAL A 266 14.98 -21.22 0.94
N GLY A 267 15.00 -22.24 1.80
CA GLY A 267 14.32 -22.24 3.11
C GLY A 267 12.86 -22.68 3.08
N GLN A 268 12.29 -22.89 1.89
CA GLN A 268 10.96 -23.48 1.75
C GLN A 268 10.95 -24.96 2.14
N ILE A 269 9.84 -25.40 2.73
CA ILE A 269 9.54 -26.80 2.98
C ILE A 269 8.63 -27.29 1.87
N VAL A 270 9.02 -28.41 1.26
CA VAL A 270 8.36 -29.02 0.11
C VAL A 270 7.97 -30.47 0.40
N THR A 271 7.01 -30.99 -0.36
CA THR A 271 6.69 -32.41 -0.39
C THR A 271 6.66 -32.94 -1.81
N HIS A 272 7.16 -34.16 -1.99
CA HIS A 272 7.09 -34.87 -3.26
C HIS A 272 6.08 -36.01 -3.14
N ASN A 273 5.08 -36.04 -4.04
CA ASN A 273 3.98 -37.03 -4.02
C ASN A 273 3.32 -37.22 -2.63
N ALA A 274 3.22 -36.15 -1.84
CA ALA A 274 2.61 -36.11 -0.50
C ALA A 274 3.17 -37.13 0.51
N SER A 275 4.39 -37.62 0.29
CA SER A 275 4.98 -38.71 1.09
C SER A 275 6.09 -38.19 2.00
N ASP A 276 7.10 -37.57 1.40
CA ASP A 276 8.28 -37.11 2.12
C ASP A 276 8.30 -35.57 2.22
N VAL A 277 8.90 -35.06 3.29
CA VAL A 277 9.01 -33.62 3.59
C VAL A 277 10.48 -33.23 3.59
N TYR A 278 10.82 -32.21 2.82
CA TYR A 278 12.19 -31.73 2.67
C TYR A 278 12.27 -30.22 2.79
N THR A 279 13.42 -29.73 3.23
CA THR A 279 13.72 -28.28 3.24
C THR A 279 14.67 -27.96 2.11
N ILE A 280 14.34 -26.99 1.25
CA ILE A 280 15.24 -26.48 0.23
C ILE A 280 16.39 -25.73 0.90
N THR A 281 17.62 -26.15 0.64
CA THR A 281 18.82 -25.54 1.21
C THR A 281 19.60 -24.72 0.19
N GLU A 282 19.48 -25.05 -1.10
CA GLU A 282 20.18 -24.37 -2.18
C GLU A 282 19.40 -24.53 -3.49
N ILE A 283 19.47 -23.53 -4.36
CA ILE A 283 18.89 -23.55 -5.70
C ILE A 283 20.03 -23.33 -6.71
N THR A 284 20.13 -24.24 -7.67
CA THR A 284 20.99 -24.09 -8.85
C THR A 284 20.12 -23.74 -10.07
N THR A 285 20.74 -23.56 -11.23
CA THR A 285 20.05 -23.19 -12.47
C THR A 285 18.87 -24.11 -12.84
N ASP A 286 18.95 -25.41 -12.52
CA ASP A 286 17.96 -26.42 -12.90
C ASP A 286 17.39 -27.22 -11.72
N ARG A 287 17.91 -27.05 -10.49
CA ARG A 287 17.58 -27.92 -9.35
C ARG A 287 17.41 -27.17 -8.04
N ALA A 288 16.59 -27.73 -7.17
CA ALA A 288 16.51 -27.42 -5.75
C ALA A 288 17.16 -28.56 -4.94
N LEU A 289 18.26 -28.27 -4.26
CA LEU A 289 18.89 -29.17 -3.30
C LEU A 289 18.15 -29.07 -1.97
N THR A 290 17.95 -30.21 -1.32
CA THR A 290 17.13 -30.27 -0.11
C THR A 290 17.76 -31.13 0.98
N THR A 291 17.27 -30.94 2.20
CA THR A 291 17.63 -31.75 3.37
C THR A 291 16.42 -32.55 3.87
N PRO A 292 16.60 -33.86 4.18
CA PRO A 292 17.85 -34.63 4.08
C PRO A 292 18.20 -35.06 2.64
N GLY A 293 19.35 -34.60 2.14
CA GLY A 293 20.18 -35.21 1.09
C GLY A 293 19.52 -35.63 -0.24
N THR A 294 18.59 -34.84 -0.80
CA THR A 294 18.01 -35.10 -2.13
C THR A 294 17.97 -33.84 -2.98
N TYR A 295 17.63 -33.96 -4.27
CA TYR A 295 17.39 -32.82 -5.15
C TYR A 295 16.15 -33.05 -6.00
N TYR A 296 15.53 -31.94 -6.41
CA TYR A 296 14.41 -31.93 -7.34
C TYR A 296 14.72 -31.02 -8.51
N GLU A 297 14.39 -31.44 -9.73
CA GLU A 297 14.38 -30.54 -10.87
C GLU A 297 13.36 -29.43 -10.64
N LEU A 298 13.70 -28.18 -10.98
CA LEU A 298 12.76 -27.05 -10.87
C LEU A 298 11.49 -27.30 -11.70
N SER A 299 11.62 -27.99 -12.85
CA SER A 299 10.49 -28.38 -13.70
C SER A 299 9.48 -29.32 -13.02
N SER A 300 9.85 -29.98 -11.91
CA SER A 300 8.95 -30.86 -11.16
C SER A 300 7.90 -30.10 -10.35
N PHE A 301 8.16 -28.84 -10.00
CA PHE A 301 7.23 -27.95 -9.32
C PHE A 301 6.12 -27.49 -10.26
N ASP A 302 6.46 -27.19 -11.53
CA ASP A 302 5.49 -26.79 -12.55
C ASP A 302 4.59 -27.95 -12.98
N LYS A 303 5.15 -29.16 -13.04
CA LYS A 303 4.43 -30.38 -13.47
C LYS A 303 3.58 -31.02 -12.36
N GLY A 304 3.59 -30.45 -11.16
CA GLY A 304 2.79 -30.94 -10.02
C GLY A 304 3.32 -32.23 -9.38
N GLY A 305 4.61 -32.54 -9.49
CA GLY A 305 5.24 -33.64 -8.76
C GLY A 305 5.70 -33.24 -7.36
N THR A 306 6.03 -31.96 -7.19
CA THR A 306 6.59 -31.40 -5.95
C THR A 306 5.83 -30.13 -5.57
N TYR A 307 5.45 -29.99 -4.30
CA TYR A 307 4.63 -28.89 -3.81
C TYR A 307 5.31 -28.17 -2.66
N ILE A 308 5.26 -26.84 -2.67
CA ILE A 308 5.64 -26.01 -1.52
C ILE A 308 4.52 -26.10 -0.49
N ILE A 309 4.86 -26.42 0.76
CA ILE A 309 3.86 -26.57 1.84
C ILE A 309 4.02 -25.56 2.96
N ASN A 310 5.23 -25.05 3.18
CA ASN A 310 5.52 -24.03 4.19
C ASN A 310 6.69 -23.14 3.72
N ASP A 311 6.48 -21.83 3.74
CA ASP A 311 7.47 -20.83 3.32
C ASP A 311 7.91 -19.88 4.45
N THR A 312 7.69 -20.26 5.71
CA THR A 312 7.99 -19.42 6.88
C THR A 312 9.46 -18.99 6.93
N ASN A 313 10.38 -19.88 6.56
CA ASN A 313 11.82 -19.61 6.55
C ASN A 313 12.37 -19.31 5.15
N ALA A 314 11.50 -19.05 4.17
CA ALA A 314 11.91 -18.81 2.80
C ALA A 314 12.69 -17.50 2.68
N ILE A 315 13.76 -17.52 1.88
CA ILE A 315 14.59 -16.36 1.57
C ILE A 315 14.22 -15.92 0.15
N TYR A 316 13.37 -14.90 0.07
CA TYR A 316 12.99 -14.26 -1.17
C TYR A 316 13.96 -13.10 -1.44
N GLY A 317 14.79 -13.22 -2.48
CA GLY A 317 15.84 -12.24 -2.81
C GLY A 317 17.28 -12.75 -2.78
N GLY A 318 17.47 -14.08 -2.72
CA GLY A 318 18.76 -14.72 -2.97
C GLY A 318 18.83 -15.28 -4.38
N VAL A 319 19.75 -14.74 -5.19
CA VAL A 319 20.14 -15.14 -6.56
C VAL A 319 19.17 -14.70 -7.67
N GLU A 320 19.47 -13.54 -8.26
CA GLU A 320 19.36 -13.33 -9.72
C GLU A 320 20.64 -13.88 -10.38
#